data_AF-A0A081RDK6-F1
#
_entry.id   AF-A0A081RDK6-F1
#
_cell.length_a   1.000
_cell.length_b   1.000
_cell.length_c   1.000
_cell.angle_alpha   90.00
_cell.angle_beta   90.00
_cell.angle_gamma   90.00
#
_symmetry.space_group_name_H-M   'P 1'
#
loop_
_entity.id
_entity.type
_entity.pdbx_description
1 polymer ?
#
loop_
_entity_poly.entity_id
_entity_poly.type
_entity_poly.pdbx_seq_one_letter_code
_entity_poly.pdbx_strand_id
1 'polypeptide(L)'
;MTMFQPVGIVSDRVVATLVAGLEIEFGRGAGEALAQRFLEAEESDFLWDARVSERWLGAYENNDEEDFELDRVAIVGQLDGRWFVAVSIVDGDGNAHGLMGRRSFRSERQARKAFAATH
;
A
#
# COMPACT_ATOMS: atom_id res chain seq x y z
N MET A 1 34.63 4.53 -19.10
CA MET A 1 33.33 5.14 -18.68
C MET A 1 32.33 4.02 -18.48
N THR A 2 32.28 3.44 -17.28
CA THR A 2 31.29 2.43 -16.90
C THR A 2 29.94 3.14 -16.74
N MET A 3 28.99 2.78 -17.60
CA MET A 3 27.64 3.34 -17.59
C MET A 3 26.92 2.76 -16.36
N PHE A 4 26.86 3.52 -15.26
CA PHE A 4 26.01 3.19 -14.12
C PHE A 4 24.55 3.27 -14.59
N GLN A 5 23.94 2.12 -14.82
CA GLN A 5 22.49 2.05 -14.99
C GLN A 5 21.88 2.17 -13.59
N PRO A 6 20.98 3.12 -13.33
CA PRO A 6 20.22 3.14 -12.08
C PRO A 6 19.50 1.80 -11.92
N VAL A 7 19.57 1.22 -10.73
CA VAL A 7 18.90 -0.06 -10.40
C VAL A 7 17.40 -0.02 -10.76
N GLY A 8 16.78 1.16 -10.68
CA GLY A 8 15.39 1.39 -11.12
C GLY A 8 15.15 1.12 -12.62
N ILE A 9 16.07 1.51 -13.51
CA ILE A 9 15.90 1.32 -14.97
C ILE A 9 15.98 -0.18 -15.35
N VAL A 10 16.79 -0.94 -14.61
CA VAL A 10 16.89 -2.40 -14.82
C VAL A 10 15.63 -3.09 -14.31
N SER A 11 15.12 -2.68 -13.14
CA SER A 11 13.83 -3.19 -12.63
C SER A 11 12.67 -2.90 -13.57
N ASP A 12 12.56 -1.67 -14.09
CA ASP A 12 11.50 -1.29 -15.03
C ASP A 12 11.51 -2.16 -16.29
N ARG A 13 12.70 -2.48 -16.83
CA ARG A 13 12.83 -3.34 -18.00
C ARG A 13 12.48 -4.79 -17.70
N VAL A 14 12.84 -5.30 -16.53
CA VAL A 14 12.48 -6.66 -16.09
C VAL A 14 10.97 -6.78 -15.91
N VAL A 15 10.35 -5.82 -15.23
CA VAL A 15 8.90 -5.75 -15.05
C VAL A 15 8.18 -5.64 -16.40
N ALA A 16 8.64 -4.76 -17.29
CA ALA A 16 8.05 -4.63 -18.63
C ALA A 16 8.17 -5.94 -19.44
N THR A 17 9.29 -6.65 -19.32
CA THR A 17 9.50 -7.94 -20.00
C THR A 17 8.60 -9.03 -19.43
N LEU A 18 8.43 -9.07 -18.11
CA LEU A 18 7.50 -9.98 -17.43
C LEU A 18 6.05 -9.72 -17.84
N VAL A 19 5.62 -8.46 -17.84
CA VAL A 19 4.28 -8.05 -18.28
C VAL A 19 4.05 -8.46 -19.74
N ALA A 20 5.00 -8.18 -20.63
CA ALA A 20 4.90 -8.58 -22.03
C ALA A 20 4.81 -10.11 -22.20
N GLY A 21 5.59 -10.88 -21.44
CA GLY A 21 5.50 -12.35 -21.43
C GLY A 21 4.12 -12.84 -21.00
N LEU A 22 3.54 -12.24 -19.96
CA LEU A 22 2.20 -12.57 -19.48
C LEU A 22 1.12 -12.23 -20.50
N GLU A 23 1.23 -11.10 -21.20
CA GLU A 23 0.28 -10.74 -22.25
C GLU A 23 0.34 -11.69 -23.46
N ILE A 24 1.53 -12.20 -23.77
CA ILE A 24 1.73 -13.20 -24.83
C ILE A 24 1.12 -14.54 -24.45
N GLU A 25 1.30 -14.99 -23.20
CA GLU A 25 0.87 -16.32 -22.75
C GLU A 25 -0.61 -16.39 -22.34
N PHE A 26 -1.14 -15.32 -21.73
CA PHE A 26 -2.47 -15.31 -21.11
C PHE A 26 -3.43 -14.28 -21.72
N GLY A 27 -2.97 -13.50 -22.70
CA GLY A 27 -3.76 -12.49 -23.40
C GLY A 27 -3.64 -11.08 -22.80
N ARG A 28 -4.11 -10.09 -23.56
CA ARG A 28 -4.01 -8.67 -23.22
C ARG A 28 -4.70 -8.36 -21.88
N GLY A 29 -4.01 -7.64 -21.00
CA GLY A 29 -4.51 -7.31 -19.65
C GLY A 29 -4.15 -8.32 -18.56
N ALA A 30 -3.49 -9.44 -18.88
CA ALA A 30 -2.98 -10.38 -17.88
C ALA A 30 -1.98 -9.74 -16.91
N GLY A 31 -1.13 -8.82 -17.40
CA GLY A 31 -0.21 -8.05 -16.55
C GLY A 31 -0.92 -7.13 -15.56
N GLU A 32 -1.99 -6.45 -15.99
CA GLU A 32 -2.83 -5.60 -15.12
C GLU A 32 -3.55 -6.43 -14.06
N ALA A 33 -4.14 -7.57 -14.45
CA ALA A 33 -4.81 -8.47 -13.51
C ALA A 33 -3.84 -9.04 -12.46
N LEU A 34 -2.60 -9.34 -12.86
CA LEU A 34 -1.58 -9.82 -11.94
C LEU A 34 -1.07 -8.69 -11.02
N ALA A 35 -0.81 -7.50 -11.55
CA ALA A 35 -0.42 -6.33 -10.74
C ALA A 35 -1.49 -6.00 -9.70
N GLN A 36 -2.77 -6.10 -10.06
CA GLN A 36 -3.89 -5.92 -9.14
C GLN A 36 -3.88 -6.97 -8.02
N ARG A 37 -3.55 -8.23 -8.31
CA ARG A 37 -3.44 -9.30 -7.30
C ARG A 37 -2.28 -9.06 -6.34
N PHE A 38 -1.14 -8.56 -6.82
CA PHE A 38 -0.01 -8.17 -5.97
C PHE A 38 -0.36 -6.98 -5.09
N LEU A 39 -1.01 -5.96 -5.64
CA LEU A 39 -1.48 -4.81 -4.86
C LEU A 39 -2.51 -5.20 -3.80
N GLU A 40 -3.36 -6.19 -4.07
CA GLU A 40 -4.30 -6.75 -3.09
C GLU A 40 -3.58 -7.53 -1.97
N ALA A 41 -2.51 -8.25 -2.30
CA ALA A 41 -1.75 -9.05 -1.34
C ALA A 41 -0.88 -8.18 -0.42
N GLU A 42 -0.32 -7.10 -0.96
CA GLU A 42 0.63 -6.20 -0.27
C GLU A 42 -0.04 -4.83 0.03
N GLU A 43 -1.37 -4.77 0.07
CA GLU A 43 -2.12 -3.51 0.14
C GLU A 43 -1.75 -2.69 1.39
N SER A 44 -1.52 -3.37 2.52
CA SER A 44 -1.10 -2.75 3.78
C SER A 44 0.20 -1.98 3.60
N ASP A 45 1.18 -2.61 2.96
CA ASP A 45 2.55 -2.14 2.88
C ASP A 45 2.65 -0.97 1.89
N PHE A 46 1.99 -1.10 0.73
CA PHE A 46 1.92 0.00 -0.23
C PHE A 46 1.25 1.24 0.33
N LEU A 47 0.17 1.10 1.10
CA LEU A 47 -0.50 2.25 1.70
C LEU A 47 0.29 2.83 2.87
N TRP A 48 0.95 1.98 3.65
CA TRP A 48 1.84 2.41 4.70
C TRP A 48 2.98 3.25 4.12
N ASP A 49 3.65 2.79 3.07
CA ASP A 49 4.75 3.53 2.44
C ASP A 49 4.28 4.81 1.73
N ALA A 50 3.08 4.79 1.12
CA ALA A 50 2.51 5.95 0.43
C ALA A 50 1.88 7.00 1.37
N ARG A 51 1.90 6.79 2.69
CA ARG A 51 1.29 7.70 3.66
C ARG A 51 2.03 9.03 3.71
N VAL A 52 1.26 10.11 3.85
CA VAL A 52 1.76 11.48 4.05
C VAL A 52 1.58 11.92 5.50
N SER A 53 0.59 11.36 6.20
CA SER A 53 0.35 11.64 7.62
C SER A 53 -0.29 10.43 8.29
N GLU A 54 0.03 10.28 9.57
CA GLU A 54 -0.45 9.21 10.44
C GLU A 54 -0.98 9.77 11.77
N ARG A 55 -1.86 9.03 12.43
CA ARG A 55 -2.36 9.30 13.78
C ARG A 55 -2.67 8.01 14.51
N TRP A 56 -2.03 7.81 15.66
CA TRP A 56 -2.30 6.69 16.55
C TRP A 56 -3.74 6.74 17.09
N LEU A 57 -4.44 5.61 17.03
CA LEU A 57 -5.82 5.44 17.48
C LEU A 57 -5.92 4.57 18.75
N GLY A 58 -4.83 3.91 19.14
CA GLY A 58 -4.78 3.01 20.29
C GLY A 58 -4.37 1.59 19.90
N ALA A 59 -4.15 0.76 20.91
CA ALA A 59 -3.81 -0.65 20.73
C ALA A 59 -4.87 -1.39 19.90
N TYR A 60 -4.40 -2.37 19.15
CA TYR A 60 -5.21 -3.39 18.50
C TYR A 60 -5.34 -4.58 19.46
N GLU A 61 -6.51 -4.70 20.10
CA GLU A 61 -6.80 -5.84 20.96
C GLU A 61 -7.22 -7.03 20.08
N ASN A 62 -6.27 -7.94 19.82
CA ASN A 62 -6.60 -9.25 19.27
C ASN A 62 -6.91 -10.21 20.43
N ASN A 63 -7.92 -11.08 20.27
CA ASN A 63 -8.25 -12.09 21.26
C ASN A 63 -7.30 -13.30 21.21
N ASP A 64 -6.50 -13.39 20.16
CA ASP A 64 -5.48 -14.42 20.02
C ASP A 64 -4.21 -14.00 20.78
N GLU A 65 -3.64 -14.95 21.52
CA GLU A 65 -2.40 -14.83 22.31
C GLU A 65 -1.15 -14.65 21.41
N GLU A 66 -1.18 -13.71 20.47
CA GLU A 66 0.03 -13.31 19.74
C GLU A 66 0.86 -12.39 20.63
N ASP A 67 2.14 -12.73 20.83
CA ASP A 67 3.12 -12.03 21.66
C ASP A 67 3.47 -10.61 21.16
N PHE A 68 2.77 -10.09 20.14
CA PHE A 68 3.06 -8.80 19.51
C PHE A 68 2.04 -7.76 19.92
N GLU A 69 2.52 -6.71 20.57
CA GLU A 69 1.74 -5.49 20.78
C GLU A 69 1.55 -4.80 19.43
N LEU A 70 0.30 -4.80 18.95
CA LEU A 70 -0.10 -4.17 17.70
C LEU A 70 -0.89 -2.89 17.98
N ASP A 71 -0.74 -1.92 17.09
CA ASP A 71 -1.39 -0.62 17.16
C ASP A 71 -2.30 -0.38 15.96
N ARG A 72 -3.40 0.34 16.20
CA ARG A 72 -4.24 0.90 15.15
C ARG A 72 -3.77 2.31 14.83
N VAL A 73 -3.46 2.55 13.57
CA VAL A 73 -2.95 3.84 13.08
C VAL A 73 -3.80 4.31 11.91
N ALA A 74 -4.48 5.45 12.06
CA ALA A 74 -5.08 6.11 10.92
C ALA A 74 -3.97 6.65 10.03
N ILE A 75 -4.09 6.48 8.71
CA ILE A 75 -3.18 7.05 7.72
C ILE A 75 -3.94 7.76 6.60
N VAL A 76 -3.31 8.78 6.01
CA VAL A 76 -3.77 9.46 4.79
C VAL A 76 -2.59 9.64 3.85
N GLY A 77 -2.80 9.36 2.57
CA GLY A 77 -1.77 9.46 1.55
C GLY A 77 -2.34 9.53 0.14
N GLN A 78 -1.46 9.41 -0.85
CA GLN A 78 -1.84 9.36 -2.26
C GLN A 78 -1.16 8.17 -2.94
N LEU A 79 -1.96 7.36 -3.63
CA LEU A 79 -1.49 6.22 -4.42
C LEU A 79 -2.25 6.21 -5.74
N ASP A 80 -1.54 6.01 -6.85
CA ASP A 80 -2.10 6.02 -8.21
C ASP A 80 -2.98 7.26 -8.51
N GLY A 81 -2.49 8.44 -8.14
CA GLY A 81 -3.19 9.72 -8.34
C GLY A 81 -4.47 9.89 -7.52
N ARG A 82 -4.80 8.97 -6.61
CA ARG A 82 -5.96 9.02 -5.74
C ARG A 82 -5.56 9.18 -4.29
N TRP A 83 -6.29 10.01 -3.57
CA TRP A 83 -6.12 10.14 -2.14
C TRP A 83 -6.77 8.96 -1.43
N PHE A 84 -6.17 8.48 -0.35
CA PHE A 84 -6.77 7.45 0.49
C PHE A 84 -6.75 7.85 1.96
N VAL A 85 -7.68 7.27 2.72
CA VAL A 85 -7.65 7.20 4.17
C VAL A 85 -7.82 5.73 4.56
N ALA A 86 -6.98 5.24 5.45
CA ALA A 86 -7.04 3.87 5.95
C ALA A 86 -6.76 3.82 7.46
N VAL A 87 -7.10 2.69 8.08
CA VAL A 87 -6.62 2.33 9.42
C VAL A 87 -5.75 1.10 9.27
N SER A 88 -4.45 1.26 9.55
CA SER A 88 -3.45 0.19 9.51
C SER A 88 -3.31 -0.45 10.87
N ILE A 89 -3.04 -1.75 10.89
CA ILE A 89 -2.52 -2.48 12.05
C ILE A 89 -1.01 -2.53 11.91
N VAL A 90 -0.28 -2.12 12.93
CA VAL A 90 1.17 -1.86 12.87
C VAL A 90 1.85 -2.43 14.11
N ASP A 91 3.04 -2.98 13.97
CA ASP A 91 3.84 -3.46 15.11
C ASP A 91 4.73 -2.35 15.72
N GLY A 92 5.41 -2.68 16.81
CA GLY A 92 6.33 -1.77 17.50
C GLY A 92 7.56 -1.34 16.67
N ASP A 93 7.86 -2.04 15.57
CA ASP A 93 8.94 -1.70 14.63
C ASP A 93 8.46 -0.81 13.48
N GLY A 94 7.16 -0.52 13.41
CA GLY A 94 6.56 0.32 12.39
C GLY A 94 6.29 -0.40 11.07
N ASN A 95 6.19 -1.74 11.08
CA ASN A 95 5.75 -2.53 9.93
C ASN A 95 4.23 -2.66 9.94
N ALA A 96 3.60 -2.53 8.77
CA ALA A 96 2.18 -2.78 8.64
C ALA A 96 1.90 -4.28 8.54
N HIS A 97 0.92 -4.77 9.29
CA HIS A 97 0.49 -6.17 9.28
C HIS A 97 -0.88 -6.37 8.62
N GLY A 98 -1.60 -5.27 8.38
CA GLY A 98 -2.91 -5.33 7.75
C GLY A 98 -3.68 -4.02 7.83
N LEU A 99 -4.91 -4.05 7.34
CA LEU A 99 -5.82 -2.91 7.32
C LEU A 99 -7.15 -3.28 7.99
N MET A 100 -7.67 -2.40 8.84
CA MET A 100 -9.06 -2.50 9.31
C MET A 100 -10.06 -1.94 8.29
N GLY A 101 -9.58 -1.11 7.35
CA GLY A 101 -10.40 -0.60 6.27
C GLY A 101 -9.76 0.58 5.53
N ARG A 102 -10.29 0.88 4.34
CA ARG A 102 -9.80 1.94 3.45
C ARG A 102 -10.92 2.64 2.71
N ARG A 103 -10.72 3.93 2.42
CA ARG A 103 -11.56 4.74 1.54
C ARG A 103 -10.71 5.55 0.58
N SER A 104 -11.15 5.65 -0.67
CA SER A 104 -10.50 6.44 -1.72
C SER A 104 -11.26 7.72 -2.04
N PHE A 105 -10.53 8.78 -2.39
CA PHE A 105 -11.04 10.11 -2.69
C PHE A 105 -10.31 10.71 -3.89
N ARG A 106 -11.02 11.53 -4.67
CA ARG A 106 -10.41 12.30 -5.78
C ARG A 106 -9.76 13.60 -5.30
N SER A 107 -9.99 14.01 -4.05
CA SER A 107 -9.60 15.32 -3.53
C SER A 107 -8.91 15.17 -2.19
N GLU A 108 -7.76 15.83 -2.06
CA GLU A 108 -7.02 15.95 -0.79
C GLU A 108 -7.92 16.46 0.33
N ARG A 109 -8.71 17.51 0.06
CA ARG A 109 -9.61 18.12 1.05
C ARG A 109 -10.60 17.11 1.61
N GLN A 110 -11.17 16.25 0.75
CA GLN A 110 -12.11 15.22 1.21
C GLN A 110 -11.41 14.15 2.04
N ALA A 111 -10.22 13.72 1.61
CA ALA A 111 -9.41 12.76 2.35
C ALA A 111 -9.00 13.30 3.72
N ARG A 112 -8.49 14.53 3.81
CA ARG A 112 -8.14 15.17 5.10
C ARG A 112 -9.33 15.31 6.05
N LYS A 113 -10.52 15.65 5.52
CA LYS A 113 -11.75 15.69 6.33
C LYS A 113 -12.13 14.31 6.86
N ALA A 114 -12.03 13.27 6.03
CA ALA A 114 -12.30 11.91 6.45
C ALA A 114 -11.28 11.42 7.49
N PHE A 115 -10.00 11.68 7.26
CA PHE A 115 -8.90 11.34 8.17
C PHE A 115 -9.09 11.94 9.57
N ALA A 116 -9.50 13.21 9.65
CA ALA A 116 -9.77 13.85 10.94
C ALA A 116 -10.88 13.15 11.74
N ALA A 117 -11.86 12.54 11.06
CA ALA A 117 -13.00 11.85 11.66
C ALA A 117 -12.76 10.35 11.94
N THR A 118 -11.63 9.79 11.50
CA THR A 118 -11.25 8.39 11.73
C THR A 118 -10.90 8.17 13.21
N HIS A 119 -11.42 7.12 13.82
CA HIS A 119 -11.21 6.72 15.21
C HIS A 119 -11.10 5.19 15.30
#